data_AF-A0A944Y7I8-F1
#
_entry.id   AF-A0A944Y7I8-F1
#
_cell.length_a   1.000
_cell.length_b   1.000
_cell.length_c   1.000
_cell.angle_alpha   90.00
_cell.angle_beta   90.00
_cell.angle_gamma   90.00
#
_symmetry.space_group_name_H-M   'P 1'
#
loop_
_entity.id
_entity.type
_entity.pdbx_description
1 polymer ?
#
loop_
_entity_poly.entity_id
_entity_poly.type
_entity_poly.pdbx_seq_one_letter_code
_entity_poly.pdbx_strand_id
1 'polypeptide(L)'
;LRVTNVLDALNDALRSSVFPDKEDGTDPRKCSSCVDGELSLKLGKFGAFVGCSNYPECKFTRPFGGDDTNTPIEDKLLGQHPDNGSDIILKSGRYGPYVEMETDKKPKRTSLPKSWPYDLMDLEKGLRLINLPRKIGEHPEDGNQIITALGRFGPYLKHNKTFVSLKDPEDMFNLGMNRAVELIAEKVANPGRRANSATVLKEIGKHPESNEVISVMSGRYGPYIKYEKVNATLPKDKNPEDITLDMALEYIAAKIAKSPKKKTAKKKTAKKKTAKKKTAKKTS
;
A
#
# COMPACT_ATOMS: atom_id res chain seq x y z
N LEU A 1 -32.88 8.78 21.22
CA LEU A 1 -32.12 7.55 20.93
C LEU A 1 -30.71 7.70 21.47
N ARG A 2 -30.32 6.90 22.46
CA ARG A 2 -28.94 6.90 22.96
C ARG A 2 -28.05 6.08 22.01
N VAL A 3 -26.76 6.39 21.96
CA VAL A 3 -25.78 5.68 21.12
C VAL A 3 -25.76 4.18 21.43
N THR A 4 -25.99 3.80 22.69
CA THR A 4 -26.13 2.41 23.14
C THR A 4 -27.24 1.66 22.39
N ASN A 5 -28.44 2.24 22.31
CA ASN A 5 -29.59 1.60 21.67
C ASN A 5 -29.37 1.41 20.16
N VAL A 6 -28.59 2.29 19.53
CA VAL A 6 -28.22 2.15 18.11
C VAL A 6 -27.21 1.02 17.94
N LEU A 7 -26.24 0.89 18.85
CA LEU A 7 -25.27 -0.19 18.82
C LEU A 7 -25.91 -1.55 19.07
N ASP A 8 -26.87 -1.64 19.99
CA ASP A 8 -27.61 -2.88 20.27
C ASP A 8 -28.44 -3.29 19.05
N ALA A 9 -29.17 -2.35 18.44
CA ALA A 9 -29.91 -2.60 17.21
C ALA A 9 -29.00 -3.01 16.03
N LEU A 10 -27.80 -2.43 15.92
CA LEU A 10 -26.80 -2.81 14.92
C LEU A 10 -26.22 -4.21 15.19
N ASN A 11 -25.97 -4.56 16.46
CA ASN A 11 -25.50 -5.89 16.87
C ASN A 11 -26.51 -6.99 16.55
N ASP A 12 -27.81 -6.69 16.65
CA ASP A 12 -28.88 -7.61 16.28
C ASP A 12 -29.04 -7.70 14.75
N ALA A 13 -29.09 -6.56 14.06
CA ALA A 13 -29.27 -6.51 12.61
C ALA A 13 -28.09 -7.13 11.83
N LEU A 14 -26.87 -6.97 12.34
CA LEU A 14 -25.65 -7.45 11.69
C LEU A 14 -25.16 -8.79 12.26
N ARG A 15 -26.00 -9.51 13.02
CA ARG A 15 -25.59 -10.75 13.71
C ARG A 15 -24.97 -11.77 12.77
N SER A 16 -25.60 -12.01 11.62
CA SER A 16 -25.18 -12.99 10.61
C SER A 16 -23.88 -12.62 9.88
N SER A 17 -23.55 -11.33 9.79
CA SER A 17 -22.36 -10.85 9.08
C SER A 17 -21.19 -10.54 10.00
N VAL A 18 -21.45 -10.12 11.24
CA VAL A 18 -20.41 -9.76 12.22
C VAL A 18 -19.93 -11.00 12.98
N PHE A 19 -20.82 -11.96 13.21
CA PHE A 19 -20.55 -13.18 13.96
C PHE A 19 -20.85 -14.38 13.06
N PRO A 20 -19.88 -14.85 12.25
CA PRO A 20 -20.08 -16.05 11.47
C PRO A 20 -20.40 -17.22 12.39
N ASP A 21 -21.37 -18.04 11.99
CA ASP A 21 -21.73 -19.25 12.73
C ASP A 21 -20.51 -20.18 12.77
N LYS A 22 -20.15 -20.62 13.98
CA LYS A 22 -19.08 -21.61 14.15
C LYS A 22 -19.66 -22.97 13.81
N GLU A 23 -18.91 -23.79 13.09
CA GLU A 23 -19.29 -25.16 12.71
C GLU A 23 -19.57 -26.05 13.95
N ASP A 24 -19.11 -25.63 15.13
CA ASP A 24 -19.29 -26.31 16.42
C ASP A 24 -20.68 -26.12 17.07
N GLY A 25 -21.63 -25.43 16.44
CA GLY A 25 -22.97 -25.22 16.99
C GLY A 25 -23.01 -24.38 18.29
N THR A 26 -21.91 -23.71 18.62
CA THR A 26 -21.81 -22.78 19.74
C THR A 26 -22.31 -21.40 19.36
N ASP A 27 -22.93 -20.69 20.31
CA ASP A 27 -23.49 -19.36 20.06
C ASP A 27 -22.46 -18.44 19.38
N PRO A 28 -22.77 -17.84 18.23
CA PRO A 28 -21.81 -17.05 17.46
C PRO A 28 -21.34 -15.77 18.20
N ARG A 29 -22.05 -15.38 19.26
CA ARG A 29 -21.68 -14.28 20.16
C ARG A 29 -20.72 -14.69 21.28
N LYS A 30 -20.48 -15.99 21.53
CA LYS A 30 -19.55 -16.40 22.59
C LYS A 30 -18.11 -16.14 22.17
N CYS A 31 -17.40 -15.43 23.02
CA CYS A 31 -15.98 -15.16 22.86
C CYS A 31 -15.19 -16.47 22.81
N SER A 32 -14.23 -16.59 21.89
CA SER A 32 -13.33 -17.75 21.82
C SER A 32 -12.31 -17.79 22.95
N SER A 33 -12.08 -16.66 23.63
CA SER A 33 -11.04 -16.52 24.66
C SER A 33 -11.58 -16.58 26.09
N CYS A 34 -12.90 -16.61 26.31
CA CYS A 34 -13.49 -16.70 27.65
C CYS A 34 -14.87 -17.36 27.63
N VAL A 35 -15.22 -18.02 28.73
CA VAL A 35 -16.44 -18.83 28.85
C VAL A 35 -17.71 -17.96 28.99
N ASP A 36 -17.60 -16.81 29.67
CA ASP A 36 -18.75 -15.96 30.03
C ASP A 36 -18.82 -14.63 29.23
N GLY A 37 -17.97 -14.47 28.21
CA GLY A 37 -17.89 -13.21 27.46
C GLY A 37 -18.69 -13.22 26.16
N GLU A 38 -19.45 -12.15 25.93
CA GLU A 38 -20.18 -11.91 24.69
C GLU A 38 -19.42 -10.93 23.80
N LEU A 39 -19.33 -11.24 22.51
CA LEU A 39 -18.74 -10.38 21.50
C LEU A 39 -19.77 -9.32 21.07
N SER A 40 -19.35 -8.05 21.10
CA SER A 40 -20.18 -6.90 20.71
C SER A 40 -19.42 -5.99 19.75
N LEU A 41 -20.12 -5.38 18.78
CA LEU A 41 -19.56 -4.35 17.92
C LEU A 41 -19.40 -3.06 18.71
N LYS A 42 -18.17 -2.60 18.85
CA LYS A 42 -17.79 -1.34 19.49
C LYS A 42 -17.19 -0.40 18.44
N LEU A 43 -17.40 0.90 18.65
CA LEU A 43 -16.82 1.95 17.82
C LEU A 43 -15.62 2.55 18.56
N GLY A 44 -14.43 2.44 17.98
CA GLY A 44 -13.20 3.03 18.50
C GLY A 44 -12.69 4.18 17.64
N LYS A 45 -11.61 4.83 18.10
CA LYS A 45 -10.90 5.89 17.35
C LYS A 45 -10.39 5.40 15.98
N PHE A 46 -10.13 4.10 15.85
CA PHE A 46 -9.53 3.48 14.67
C PHE A 46 -10.53 2.74 13.78
N GLY A 47 -11.84 2.84 14.06
CA GLY A 47 -12.91 2.17 13.32
C GLY A 47 -13.80 1.30 14.21
N ALA A 48 -14.73 0.59 13.56
CA ALA A 48 -15.56 -0.41 14.22
C ALA A 48 -14.73 -1.69 14.48
N PHE A 49 -14.88 -2.28 15.66
CA PHE A 49 -14.22 -3.53 16.03
C PHE A 49 -15.17 -4.37 16.88
N VAL A 50 -15.04 -5.69 16.80
CA VAL A 50 -15.71 -6.65 17.67
C VAL A 50 -14.85 -6.83 18.92
N GLY A 51 -15.42 -6.64 20.10
CA GLY A 51 -14.71 -6.80 21.37
C GLY A 51 -15.54 -7.56 22.39
N CYS A 52 -14.86 -8.25 23.30
CA CYS A 52 -15.50 -8.95 24.40
C CYS A 52 -16.20 -7.96 25.37
N SER A 53 -17.31 -8.38 25.97
CA SER A 53 -18.01 -7.67 27.04
C SER A 53 -17.22 -7.71 28.36
N ASN A 54 -16.47 -8.78 28.60
CA ASN A 54 -15.71 -9.01 29.84
C ASN A 54 -14.34 -8.29 29.90
N TYR A 55 -14.22 -7.11 29.28
CA TYR A 55 -13.05 -6.25 29.42
C TYR A 55 -13.09 -5.58 30.81
N PRO A 56 -12.02 -5.60 31.63
CA PRO A 56 -10.61 -5.76 31.26
C PRO A 56 -10.00 -7.17 31.39
N GLU A 57 -10.73 -8.16 31.93
CA GLU A 57 -10.26 -9.54 32.13
C GLU A 57 -10.03 -10.28 30.80
N CYS A 58 -10.86 -10.01 29.79
CA CYS A 58 -10.69 -10.52 28.43
C CYS A 58 -10.40 -9.38 27.45
N LYS A 59 -9.20 -9.37 26.85
CA LYS A 59 -8.74 -8.35 25.89
C LYS A 59 -8.92 -8.72 24.41
N PHE A 60 -9.75 -9.73 24.12
CA PHE A 60 -10.01 -10.16 22.75
C PHE A 60 -10.66 -9.03 21.93
N THR A 61 -10.04 -8.70 20.78
CA THR A 61 -10.56 -7.72 19.82
C THR A 61 -10.31 -8.19 18.39
N ARG A 62 -11.29 -7.97 17.51
CA ARG A 62 -11.20 -8.25 16.07
C ARG A 62 -11.66 -7.02 15.27
N PRO A 63 -10.91 -6.54 14.27
CA PRO A 63 -11.36 -5.44 13.42
C PRO A 63 -12.61 -5.85 12.62
N PHE A 64 -13.57 -4.94 12.47
CA PHE A 64 -14.76 -5.19 11.65
C PHE A 64 -14.42 -5.01 10.16
N GLY A 65 -14.65 -6.05 9.35
CA GLY A 65 -14.43 -6.02 7.88
C GLY A 65 -12.99 -6.28 7.41
N GLY A 66 -12.11 -6.79 8.28
CA GLY A 66 -10.84 -7.39 7.86
C GLY A 66 -10.99 -8.91 7.82
N ASP A 67 -10.43 -9.57 6.80
CA ASP A 67 -10.26 -11.03 6.82
C ASP A 67 -9.59 -11.46 8.13
N ASP A 68 -9.98 -12.62 8.67
CA ASP A 68 -9.44 -13.27 9.88
C ASP A 68 -7.93 -13.61 9.78
N THR A 69 -7.16 -12.94 8.92
CA THR A 69 -5.68 -13.04 8.83
C THR A 69 -4.96 -12.39 10.03
N ASN A 70 -5.70 -11.96 11.05
CA ASN A 70 -5.16 -11.41 12.28
C ASN A 70 -5.34 -12.40 13.45
N THR A 71 -5.24 -13.70 13.17
CA THR A 71 -4.77 -14.64 14.19
C THR A 71 -3.48 -14.05 14.77
N PRO A 72 -3.39 -13.88 16.11
CA PRO A 72 -2.11 -13.59 16.74
C PRO A 72 -1.18 -14.73 16.38
N ILE A 73 -0.36 -14.54 15.35
CA ILE A 73 0.70 -15.50 15.05
C ILE A 73 1.64 -15.41 16.25
N GLU A 74 1.73 -16.51 16.98
CA GLU A 74 2.56 -16.61 18.17
C GLU A 74 4.01 -16.27 17.82
N ASP A 75 4.72 -15.66 18.76
CA ASP A 75 6.11 -15.28 18.57
C ASP A 75 6.97 -16.55 18.38
N LYS A 76 7.53 -16.75 17.19
CA LYS A 76 8.37 -17.90 16.86
C LYS A 76 9.85 -17.54 17.06
N LEU A 77 10.52 -18.22 17.99
CA LEU A 77 11.97 -18.12 18.14
C LEU A 77 12.66 -18.82 16.95
N LEU A 78 13.44 -18.08 16.16
CA LEU A 78 14.19 -18.62 15.02
C LEU A 78 15.57 -19.16 15.45
N GLY A 79 16.15 -18.58 16.49
CA GLY A 79 17.46 -18.99 17.04
C GLY A 79 18.26 -17.78 17.55
N GLN A 80 19.58 -17.96 17.71
CA GLN A 80 20.49 -16.93 18.22
C GLN A 80 21.43 -16.40 17.15
N HIS A 81 21.77 -15.12 17.24
CA HIS A 81 22.76 -14.50 16.37
C HIS A 81 24.17 -15.01 16.71
N PRO A 82 24.95 -15.52 15.73
CA PRO A 82 26.27 -16.12 16.01
C PRO A 82 27.27 -15.14 16.64
N ASP A 83 27.25 -13.87 16.22
CA ASP A 83 28.23 -12.88 16.72
C ASP A 83 27.88 -12.26 18.09
N ASN A 84 26.58 -12.11 18.37
CA ASN A 84 26.10 -11.32 19.52
C ASN A 84 25.37 -12.16 20.57
N GLY A 85 25.05 -13.42 20.28
CA GLY A 85 24.25 -14.29 21.14
C GLY A 85 22.79 -13.85 21.33
N SER A 86 22.35 -12.78 20.66
CA SER A 86 21.01 -12.22 20.82
C SER A 86 19.95 -13.09 20.16
N ASP A 87 18.80 -13.26 20.82
CA ASP A 87 17.68 -14.02 20.29
C ASP A 87 17.03 -13.30 19.09
N ILE A 88 16.73 -14.08 18.05
CA ILE A 88 16.06 -13.65 16.84
C ILE A 88 14.64 -14.22 16.87
N ILE A 89 13.66 -13.33 17.00
CA ILE A 89 12.25 -13.68 17.18
C ILE A 89 11.46 -13.18 15.98
N LEU A 90 10.62 -14.04 15.43
CA LEU A 90 9.66 -13.72 14.39
C LEU A 90 8.31 -13.40 15.04
N LYS A 91 7.86 -12.15 14.88
CA LYS A 91 6.63 -11.62 15.48
C LYS A 91 5.66 -11.14 14.42
N SER A 92 4.39 -11.04 14.78
CA SER A 92 3.36 -10.41 13.94
C SER A 92 2.92 -9.07 14.51
N GLY A 93 2.91 -8.02 13.68
CA GLY A 93 2.52 -6.68 14.11
C GLY A 93 1.57 -5.99 13.13
N ARG A 94 1.18 -4.76 13.46
CA ARG A 94 0.23 -3.93 12.67
C ARG A 94 0.64 -3.68 11.20
N TYR A 95 1.90 -3.91 10.86
CA TYR A 95 2.46 -3.69 9.53
C TYR A 95 2.82 -5.01 8.82
N GLY A 96 2.36 -6.14 9.35
CA GLY A 96 2.71 -7.49 8.89
C GLY A 96 3.78 -8.15 9.78
N PRO A 97 4.17 -9.39 9.42
CA PRO A 97 5.19 -10.13 10.14
C PRO A 97 6.56 -9.44 10.03
N TYR A 98 7.34 -9.51 11.11
CA TYR A 98 8.66 -8.91 11.20
C TYR A 98 9.59 -9.75 12.09
N VAL A 99 10.89 -9.67 11.79
CA VAL A 99 11.94 -10.23 12.63
C VAL A 99 12.45 -9.14 13.56
N GLU A 100 12.61 -9.47 14.84
CA GLU A 100 13.17 -8.61 15.88
C GLU A 100 14.39 -9.28 16.51
N MET A 101 15.44 -8.50 16.70
CA MET A 101 16.63 -8.89 17.46
C MET A 101 16.88 -7.83 18.53
N GLU A 102 16.97 -8.28 19.78
CA GLU A 102 17.30 -7.41 20.91
C GLU A 102 18.75 -6.93 20.80
N THR A 103 18.98 -5.63 21.04
CA THR A 103 20.32 -5.06 21.12
C THR A 103 20.34 -4.00 22.23
N ASP A 104 21.52 -3.70 22.77
CA ASP A 104 21.71 -2.85 23.97
C ASP A 104 21.07 -1.46 23.89
N LYS A 105 20.90 -0.91 22.68
CA LYS A 105 20.36 0.45 22.48
C LYS A 105 18.93 0.46 21.96
N LYS A 106 18.67 -0.32 20.91
CA LYS A 106 17.34 -0.37 20.26
C LYS A 106 17.19 -1.66 19.47
N PRO A 107 16.11 -2.44 19.67
CA PRO A 107 15.93 -3.69 18.96
C PRO A 107 15.91 -3.42 17.45
N LYS A 108 16.78 -4.15 16.74
CA LYS A 108 16.80 -4.12 15.28
C LYS A 108 15.58 -4.89 14.81
N ARG A 109 14.80 -4.26 13.93
CA ARG A 109 13.55 -4.82 13.42
C ARG A 109 13.49 -4.67 11.92
N THR A 110 13.14 -5.77 11.25
CA THR A 110 13.00 -5.81 9.80
C THR A 110 11.71 -6.54 9.46
N SER A 111 10.86 -5.92 8.63
CA SER A 111 9.65 -6.57 8.13
C SER A 111 9.98 -7.72 7.18
N LEU A 112 9.04 -8.67 7.03
CA LEU A 112 9.17 -9.71 6.02
C LEU A 112 8.67 -9.20 4.65
N PRO A 113 9.28 -9.65 3.54
CA PRO A 113 8.71 -9.49 2.20
C PRO A 113 7.34 -10.16 2.11
N LYS A 114 6.41 -9.56 1.37
CA LYS A 114 5.03 -10.08 1.23
C LYS A 114 4.96 -11.47 0.59
N SER A 115 5.96 -11.85 -0.20
CA SER A 115 6.01 -13.15 -0.88
C SER A 115 6.51 -14.29 0.00
N TRP A 116 7.12 -14.02 1.15
CA TRP A 116 7.66 -15.06 2.02
C TRP A 116 6.62 -15.50 3.05
N PRO A 117 6.26 -16.79 3.10
CA PRO A 117 5.33 -17.30 4.10
C PRO A 117 6.00 -17.37 5.48
N TYR A 118 5.20 -17.19 6.52
CA TYR A 118 5.65 -17.16 7.92
C TYR A 118 6.32 -18.49 8.33
N ASP A 119 5.78 -19.62 7.89
CA ASP A 119 6.22 -20.95 8.36
C ASP A 119 7.58 -21.36 7.81
N LEU A 120 7.92 -20.91 6.60
CA LEU A 120 9.22 -21.20 5.94
C LEU A 120 10.36 -20.28 6.39
N MET A 121 10.15 -19.50 7.45
CA MET A 121 11.19 -18.68 8.07
C MET A 121 12.10 -19.55 8.95
N ASP A 122 13.39 -19.41 8.68
CA ASP A 122 14.51 -20.05 9.36
C ASP A 122 15.47 -18.97 9.92
N LEU A 123 16.44 -19.43 10.72
CA LEU A 123 17.47 -18.56 11.30
C LEU A 123 18.28 -17.83 10.23
N GLU A 124 18.64 -18.51 9.13
CA GLU A 124 19.46 -17.94 8.06
C GLU A 124 18.78 -16.76 7.35
N LYS A 125 17.50 -16.90 6.99
CA LYS A 125 16.70 -15.81 6.41
C LYS A 125 16.48 -14.69 7.41
N GLY A 126 16.26 -15.02 8.68
CA GLY A 126 16.18 -14.04 9.77
C GLY A 126 17.44 -13.17 9.87
N LEU A 127 18.62 -13.80 9.86
CA LEU A 127 19.91 -13.12 9.86
C LEU A 127 20.10 -12.22 8.64
N ARG A 128 19.74 -12.70 7.44
CA ARG A 128 19.79 -11.90 6.21
C ARG A 128 18.92 -10.64 6.32
N LEU A 129 17.72 -10.74 6.90
CA LEU A 129 16.81 -9.60 7.08
C LEU A 129 17.31 -8.60 8.14
N ILE A 130 17.88 -9.07 9.25
CA ILE A 130 18.41 -8.20 10.32
C ILE A 130 19.61 -7.38 9.83
N ASN A 131 20.38 -7.92 8.87
CA ASN A 131 21.54 -7.25 8.29
C ASN A 131 21.20 -6.21 7.21
N LEU A 132 19.91 -6.01 6.90
CA LEU A 132 19.48 -4.87 6.09
C LEU A 132 19.64 -3.56 6.89
N PRO A 133 20.03 -2.44 6.25
CA PRO A 133 20.20 -2.24 4.81
C PRO A 133 21.57 -2.71 4.28
N ARG A 134 21.57 -3.46 3.16
CA ARG A 134 22.79 -3.97 2.52
C ARG A 134 23.40 -2.90 1.62
N LYS A 135 24.69 -2.60 1.82
CA LYS A 135 25.47 -1.70 0.98
C LYS A 135 26.09 -2.49 -0.17
N ILE A 136 25.83 -2.07 -1.42
CA ILE A 136 26.41 -2.71 -2.62
C ILE A 136 27.78 -2.09 -2.94
N GLY A 137 27.87 -0.76 -2.87
CA GLY A 137 29.10 -0.02 -3.16
C GLY A 137 28.79 1.43 -3.57
N GLU A 138 29.79 2.11 -4.12
CA GLU A 138 29.69 3.49 -4.63
C GLU A 138 29.43 3.51 -6.14
N HIS A 139 28.49 4.36 -6.58
CA HIS A 139 28.17 4.50 -7.99
C HIS A 139 29.38 5.07 -8.77
N PRO A 140 29.75 4.48 -9.92
CA PRO A 140 30.98 4.87 -10.64
C PRO A 140 30.97 6.32 -11.16
N GLU A 141 29.80 6.88 -11.47
CA GLU A 141 29.71 8.26 -11.97
C GLU A 141 29.58 9.31 -10.85
N ASP A 142 28.90 8.96 -9.77
CA ASP A 142 28.44 9.92 -8.76
C ASP A 142 29.18 9.77 -7.42
N GLY A 143 29.92 8.68 -7.21
CA GLY A 143 30.59 8.31 -5.95
C GLY A 143 29.65 8.03 -4.77
N ASN A 144 28.34 8.11 -4.97
CA ASN A 144 27.36 7.95 -3.91
C ASN A 144 27.01 6.49 -3.63
N GLN A 145 26.66 6.19 -2.37
CA GLN A 145 26.38 4.82 -1.95
C GLN A 145 25.06 4.28 -2.50
N ILE A 146 25.14 3.09 -3.08
CA ILE A 146 24.00 2.28 -3.50
C ILE A 146 23.65 1.32 -2.37
N ILE A 147 22.41 1.41 -1.91
CA ILE A 147 21.89 0.65 -0.77
C ILE A 147 20.63 -0.11 -1.18
N THR A 148 20.51 -1.36 -0.72
CA THR A 148 19.31 -2.17 -0.84
C THR A 148 18.62 -2.28 0.52
N ALA A 149 17.31 -2.04 0.54
CA ALA A 149 16.51 -2.09 1.76
C ALA A 149 15.06 -2.48 1.47
N LEU A 150 14.37 -2.95 2.50
CA LEU A 150 12.96 -3.31 2.43
C LEU A 150 12.09 -2.16 2.96
N GLY A 151 11.06 -1.78 2.22
CA GLY A 151 10.11 -0.73 2.60
C GLY A 151 8.66 -1.17 2.50
N ARG A 152 7.73 -0.23 2.73
CA ARG A 152 6.27 -0.48 2.66
C ARG A 152 5.82 -1.05 1.32
N PHE A 153 6.49 -0.68 0.23
CA PHE A 153 6.13 -1.08 -1.13
C PHE A 153 6.91 -2.31 -1.62
N GLY A 154 7.69 -2.95 -0.75
CA GLY A 154 8.55 -4.06 -1.10
C GLY A 154 10.03 -3.68 -1.16
N PRO A 155 10.87 -4.58 -1.72
CA PRO A 155 12.31 -4.39 -1.82
C PRO A 155 12.63 -3.26 -2.79
N TYR A 156 13.55 -2.39 -2.41
CA TYR A 156 14.02 -1.32 -3.26
C TYR A 156 15.53 -1.13 -3.18
N LEU A 157 16.07 -0.61 -4.27
CA LEU A 157 17.39 -0.02 -4.36
C LEU A 157 17.26 1.49 -4.19
N LYS A 158 18.12 2.07 -3.36
CA LYS A 158 18.23 3.49 -3.12
C LYS A 158 19.59 3.99 -3.58
N HIS A 159 19.54 5.05 -4.37
CA HIS A 159 20.69 5.86 -4.74
C HIS A 159 20.30 7.33 -4.61
N ASN A 160 20.87 8.04 -3.63
CA ASN A 160 20.51 9.42 -3.30
C ASN A 160 18.99 9.64 -3.09
N LYS A 161 18.35 10.33 -4.04
CA LYS A 161 16.89 10.62 -4.08
C LYS A 161 16.13 9.66 -5.01
N THR A 162 16.83 8.81 -5.73
CA THR A 162 16.26 7.85 -6.68
C THR A 162 16.01 6.54 -5.95
N PHE A 163 14.78 6.03 -6.12
CA PHE A 163 14.35 4.74 -5.59
C PHE A 163 13.90 3.87 -6.75
N VAL A 164 14.51 2.70 -6.86
CA VAL A 164 14.15 1.68 -7.86
C VAL A 164 13.52 0.52 -7.12
N SER A 165 12.28 0.18 -7.47
CA SER A 165 11.61 -1.01 -6.92
C SER A 165 12.21 -2.26 -7.53
N LEU A 166 12.53 -3.24 -6.71
CA LEU A 166 12.89 -4.58 -7.15
C LEU A 166 11.62 -5.43 -7.20
N LYS A 167 11.52 -6.35 -8.16
CA LYS A 167 10.37 -7.26 -8.28
C LYS A 167 10.50 -8.41 -7.32
N ASP A 168 11.69 -8.98 -7.27
CA ASP A 168 11.99 -10.16 -6.48
C ASP A 168 12.68 -9.79 -5.16
N PRO A 169 12.30 -10.39 -4.02
CA PRO A 169 12.96 -10.14 -2.73
C PRO A 169 14.42 -10.60 -2.71
N GLU A 170 14.75 -11.65 -3.48
CA GLU A 170 16.10 -12.20 -3.52
C GLU A 170 17.12 -11.25 -4.14
N ASP A 171 16.67 -10.39 -5.06
CA ASP A 171 17.50 -9.34 -5.64
C ASP A 171 18.04 -8.40 -4.55
N MET A 172 17.36 -8.25 -3.42
CA MET A 172 17.89 -7.48 -2.28
C MET A 172 19.28 -7.98 -1.85
N PHE A 173 19.48 -9.30 -1.86
CA PHE A 173 20.68 -9.95 -1.35
C PHE A 173 21.71 -10.21 -2.45
N ASN A 174 21.24 -10.57 -3.64
CA ASN A 174 22.10 -11.04 -4.73
C ASN A 174 22.47 -9.94 -5.74
N LEU A 175 21.81 -8.78 -5.71
CA LEU A 175 22.05 -7.71 -6.67
C LEU A 175 23.49 -7.20 -6.58
N GLY A 176 24.19 -7.28 -7.71
CA GLY A 176 25.55 -6.76 -7.91
C GLY A 176 25.57 -5.33 -8.44
N MET A 177 26.76 -4.73 -8.45
CA MET A 177 26.98 -3.33 -8.85
C MET A 177 26.49 -3.04 -10.28
N ASN A 178 26.85 -3.89 -11.25
CA ASN A 178 26.54 -3.64 -12.66
C ASN A 178 25.03 -3.54 -12.92
N ARG A 179 24.26 -4.49 -12.36
CA ARG A 179 22.80 -4.49 -12.48
C ARG A 179 22.17 -3.34 -11.69
N ALA A 180 22.72 -2.99 -10.54
CA ALA A 180 22.28 -1.84 -9.76
C ALA A 180 22.40 -0.52 -10.53
N VAL A 181 23.55 -0.28 -11.19
CA VAL A 181 23.79 0.90 -12.03
C VAL A 181 22.83 0.94 -13.21
N GLU A 182 22.64 -0.19 -13.91
CA GLU A 182 21.69 -0.30 -15.01
C GLU A 182 20.25 0.06 -14.60
N LEU A 183 19.80 -0.46 -13.45
CA LEU A 183 18.47 -0.18 -12.90
C LEU A 183 18.30 1.30 -12.50
N ILE A 184 19.36 1.92 -11.97
CA ILE A 184 19.37 3.36 -11.67
C ILE A 184 19.28 4.16 -12.98
N ALA A 185 20.10 3.83 -13.97
CA ALA A 185 20.13 4.51 -15.26
C ALA A 185 18.78 4.39 -15.99
N GLU A 186 18.17 3.20 -16.01
CA GLU A 186 16.84 2.98 -16.58
C GLU A 186 15.79 3.85 -15.88
N LYS A 187 15.88 3.99 -14.55
CA LYS A 187 14.95 4.81 -13.78
C LYS A 187 15.15 6.31 -14.00
N VAL A 188 16.40 6.76 -14.13
CA VAL A 188 16.74 8.17 -14.44
C VAL A 188 16.33 8.53 -15.86
N ALA A 189 16.48 7.61 -16.83
CA ALA A 189 15.99 7.78 -18.19
C ALA A 189 14.46 7.78 -18.27
N ASN A 190 13.79 7.00 -17.40
CA ASN A 190 12.33 6.87 -17.36
C ASN A 190 11.73 7.23 -15.99
N PRO A 191 11.83 8.49 -15.53
CA PRO A 191 11.36 8.91 -14.20
C PRO A 191 9.83 8.78 -14.04
N GLY A 192 9.10 8.67 -15.17
CA GLY A 192 7.65 8.61 -15.26
C GLY A 192 7.05 7.26 -15.63
N ARG A 193 7.84 6.21 -15.93
CA ARG A 193 7.30 4.84 -16.09
C ARG A 193 6.87 4.31 -14.73
N ARG A 194 5.73 4.79 -14.25
CA ARG A 194 4.84 3.97 -13.43
C ARG A 194 4.45 2.79 -14.31
N ALA A 195 4.30 1.59 -13.76
CA ALA A 195 3.83 0.41 -14.48
C ALA A 195 2.47 0.56 -15.22
N ASN A 196 1.87 1.76 -15.16
CA ASN A 196 0.63 2.18 -15.81
C ASN A 196 0.82 3.38 -16.76
N SER A 197 2.03 3.66 -17.26
CA SER A 197 2.21 4.67 -18.31
C SER A 197 1.57 4.15 -19.59
N ALA A 198 0.63 4.91 -20.12
CA ALA A 198 -0.19 4.52 -21.25
C ALA A 198 0.68 4.11 -22.44
N THR A 199 0.64 2.84 -22.84
CA THR A 199 1.36 2.38 -24.02
C THR A 199 0.59 2.83 -25.25
N VAL A 200 1.28 3.45 -26.21
CA VAL A 200 0.69 3.79 -27.51
C VAL A 200 0.47 2.47 -28.25
N LEU A 201 -0.80 2.14 -28.51
CA LEU A 201 -1.20 0.91 -29.19
C LEU A 201 -1.21 1.11 -30.71
N LYS A 202 -1.73 2.24 -31.19
CA LYS A 202 -1.84 2.55 -32.62
C LYS A 202 -1.96 4.05 -32.86
N GLU A 203 -1.24 4.58 -33.84
CA GLU A 203 -1.44 5.93 -34.36
C GLU A 203 -2.41 5.83 -35.54
N ILE A 204 -3.61 6.40 -35.39
CA ILE A 204 -4.71 6.24 -36.38
C ILE A 204 -4.54 7.22 -37.56
N GLY A 205 -3.78 8.31 -37.36
CA GLY A 205 -3.52 9.32 -38.38
C GLY A 205 -3.95 10.72 -37.94
N LYS A 206 -4.07 11.63 -38.91
CA LYS A 206 -4.34 13.05 -38.66
C LYS A 206 -5.84 13.36 -38.70
N HIS A 207 -6.31 14.19 -37.78
CA HIS A 207 -7.69 14.70 -37.81
C HIS A 207 -7.91 15.60 -39.04
N PRO A 208 -8.97 15.40 -39.84
CA PRO A 208 -9.19 16.10 -41.12
C PRO A 208 -9.33 17.62 -40.98
N GLU A 209 -9.87 18.12 -39.86
CA GLU A 209 -9.96 19.57 -39.59
C GLU A 209 -8.72 20.18 -38.90
N SER A 210 -7.93 19.37 -38.20
CA SER A 210 -6.94 19.88 -37.24
C SER A 210 -5.50 19.51 -37.61
N ASN A 211 -5.28 18.63 -38.60
CA ASN A 211 -3.96 18.14 -39.05
C ASN A 211 -3.09 17.52 -37.94
N GLU A 212 -3.69 17.18 -36.80
CA GLU A 212 -3.01 16.65 -35.62
C GLU A 212 -3.22 15.14 -35.43
N VAL A 213 -2.22 14.48 -34.84
CA VAL A 213 -2.14 13.02 -34.73
C VAL A 213 -3.05 12.49 -33.63
N ILE A 214 -3.97 11.60 -34.01
CA ILE A 214 -4.83 10.82 -33.12
C ILE A 214 -4.11 9.51 -32.76
N SER A 215 -3.95 9.25 -31.46
CA SER A 215 -3.29 8.04 -30.95
C SER A 215 -4.20 7.27 -30.00
N VAL A 216 -4.23 5.94 -30.13
CA VAL A 216 -4.89 5.04 -29.18
C VAL A 216 -3.87 4.62 -28.14
N MET A 217 -4.18 4.82 -26.87
CA MET A 217 -3.31 4.45 -25.76
C MET A 217 -4.04 3.54 -24.77
N SER A 218 -3.31 2.63 -24.14
CA SER A 218 -3.85 1.78 -23.06
C SER A 218 -3.86 2.56 -21.74
N GLY A 219 -4.95 2.53 -20.97
CA GLY A 219 -5.05 3.26 -19.70
C GLY A 219 -5.49 2.39 -18.54
N ARG A 220 -5.40 2.94 -17.32
CA ARG A 220 -5.89 2.29 -16.08
C ARG A 220 -7.35 1.82 -16.17
N TYR A 221 -8.16 2.51 -16.97
CA TYR A 221 -9.61 2.26 -17.11
C TYR A 221 -9.98 1.58 -18.44
N GLY A 222 -9.00 1.10 -19.21
CA GLY A 222 -9.19 0.55 -20.55
C GLY A 222 -8.52 1.38 -21.65
N PRO A 223 -8.55 0.91 -22.92
CA PRO A 223 -8.02 1.64 -24.05
C PRO A 223 -8.78 2.97 -24.26
N TYR A 224 -8.07 3.99 -24.72
CA TYR A 224 -8.66 5.29 -25.00
C TYR A 224 -7.96 5.96 -26.18
N ILE A 225 -8.73 6.76 -26.92
CA ILE A 225 -8.21 7.63 -27.95
C ILE A 225 -7.78 8.95 -27.29
N LYS A 226 -6.57 9.38 -27.59
CA LYS A 226 -6.01 10.66 -27.18
C LYS A 226 -5.97 11.60 -28.38
N TYR A 227 -6.63 12.73 -28.23
CA TYR A 227 -6.56 13.88 -29.13
C TYR A 227 -6.31 15.13 -28.27
N GLU A 228 -5.14 15.75 -28.42
CA GLU A 228 -4.63 16.83 -27.56
C GLU A 228 -4.84 16.58 -26.04
N LYS A 229 -5.84 17.27 -25.46
CA LYS A 229 -6.25 17.24 -24.04
C LYS A 229 -7.51 16.38 -23.82
N VAL A 230 -8.14 15.90 -24.88
CA VAL A 230 -9.35 15.07 -24.83
C VAL A 230 -8.94 13.60 -24.87
N ASN A 231 -9.30 12.89 -23.80
CA ASN A 231 -9.16 11.45 -23.71
C ASN A 231 -10.55 10.81 -23.84
N ALA A 232 -10.81 10.15 -24.97
CA ALA A 232 -12.04 9.43 -25.23
C ALA A 232 -11.87 7.94 -24.92
N THR A 233 -12.48 7.49 -23.83
CA THR A 233 -12.43 6.10 -23.38
C THR A 233 -13.21 5.21 -24.34
N LEU A 234 -12.61 4.09 -24.76
CA LEU A 234 -13.30 3.12 -25.58
C LEU A 234 -14.23 2.21 -24.73
N PRO A 235 -15.40 1.82 -25.28
CA PRO A 235 -16.18 0.74 -24.71
C PRO A 235 -15.38 -0.57 -24.66
N LYS A 236 -15.64 -1.42 -23.64
CA LYS A 236 -14.92 -2.68 -23.42
C LYS A 236 -15.12 -3.71 -24.54
N ASP A 237 -16.16 -3.55 -25.35
CA ASP A 237 -16.54 -4.50 -26.41
C ASP A 237 -15.82 -4.25 -27.73
N LYS A 238 -15.06 -3.15 -27.87
CA LYS A 238 -14.33 -2.81 -29.10
C LYS A 238 -12.83 -2.95 -28.91
N ASN A 239 -12.20 -3.70 -29.80
CA ASN A 239 -10.75 -3.90 -29.79
C ASN A 239 -10.02 -2.61 -30.24
N PRO A 240 -8.88 -2.30 -29.60
CA PRO A 240 -8.11 -1.09 -29.91
C PRO A 240 -7.44 -1.10 -31.29
N GLU A 241 -7.36 -2.26 -31.95
CA GLU A 241 -6.70 -2.43 -33.25
C GLU A 241 -7.62 -2.15 -34.44
N ASP A 242 -8.93 -2.37 -34.28
CA ASP A 242 -9.95 -2.24 -35.33
C ASP A 242 -10.52 -0.82 -35.45
N ILE A 243 -10.00 0.13 -34.69
CA ILE A 243 -10.48 1.51 -34.70
C ILE A 243 -9.99 2.20 -35.97
N THR A 244 -10.93 2.61 -36.81
CA THR A 244 -10.69 3.45 -37.99
C THR A 244 -10.79 4.94 -37.63
N LEU A 245 -10.27 5.79 -38.51
CA LEU A 245 -10.23 7.24 -38.31
C LEU A 245 -11.63 7.83 -38.06
N ASP A 246 -12.64 7.37 -38.80
CA ASP A 246 -14.01 7.84 -38.67
C ASP A 246 -14.63 7.53 -37.31
N MET A 247 -14.43 6.30 -36.80
CA MET A 247 -14.90 5.92 -35.47
C MET A 247 -14.21 6.74 -34.38
N ALA A 248 -12.92 7.06 -34.55
CA ALA A 248 -12.20 7.87 -33.59
C ALA A 248 -12.76 9.29 -33.48
N LEU A 249 -13.17 9.88 -34.61
CA LEU A 249 -13.81 11.20 -34.66
C LEU A 249 -15.15 11.20 -33.92
N GLU A 250 -15.97 10.17 -34.11
CA GLU A 250 -17.25 10.03 -33.40
C GLU A 250 -17.06 9.98 -31.88
N TYR A 251 -16.08 9.19 -31.41
CA TYR A 251 -15.80 9.08 -29.98
C TYR A 251 -15.24 10.37 -29.39
N ILE A 252 -14.40 11.10 -30.12
CA ILE A 252 -13.88 12.41 -29.72
C ILE A 252 -15.03 13.43 -29.64
N ALA A 253 -15.86 13.53 -30.67
CA ALA A 253 -17.01 14.43 -30.72
C ALA A 253 -18.02 14.12 -29.61
N ALA A 254 -18.35 12.85 -29.39
CA ALA A 254 -19.23 12.41 -28.30
C ALA A 254 -18.67 12.78 -26.92
N LYS A 255 -17.34 12.76 -26.74
CA LYS A 255 -16.70 13.17 -25.50
C LYS A 255 -16.66 14.67 -25.32
N ILE A 256 -16.43 15.45 -26.38
CA ILE A 256 -16.52 16.90 -26.35
C ILE A 256 -17.96 17.32 -25.99
N ALA A 257 -18.97 16.68 -26.60
CA ALA A 257 -20.38 16.94 -26.33
C ALA A 257 -20.80 16.54 -24.89
N LYS A 258 -20.27 15.45 -24.35
CA LYS A 258 -20.54 14.98 -22.97
C LYS A 258 -19.65 15.64 -21.91
N SER A 259 -18.70 16.48 -22.28
CA SER A 259 -17.84 17.18 -21.32
C SER A 259 -18.64 18.25 -20.58
N PRO A 260 -18.80 18.17 -19.25
CA PRO A 260 -19.52 19.20 -18.52
C PRO A 260 -18.76 20.53 -18.63
N LYS A 261 -19.42 21.57 -19.17
CA LYS A 261 -18.93 22.96 -19.11
C LYS A 261 -18.53 23.26 -17.67
N LYS A 262 -17.22 23.33 -17.45
CA LYS A 262 -16.61 23.52 -16.14
C LYS A 262 -17.08 24.88 -15.60
N LYS A 263 -18.05 24.89 -14.70
CA LYS A 263 -18.38 26.08 -13.90
C LYS A 263 -17.09 26.48 -13.18
N THR A 264 -16.56 27.63 -13.54
CA THR A 264 -15.41 28.25 -12.90
C THR A 264 -15.72 28.41 -11.42
N ALA A 265 -15.11 27.58 -10.60
CA ALA A 265 -15.22 27.70 -9.15
C ALA A 265 -14.63 29.06 -8.75
N LYS A 266 -15.48 29.96 -8.26
CA LYS A 266 -15.06 31.25 -7.66
C LYS A 266 -13.98 30.97 -6.63
N LYS A 267 -12.79 31.51 -6.91
CA LYS A 267 -11.61 31.48 -6.03
C LYS A 267 -12.01 32.06 -4.67
N LYS A 268 -12.11 31.22 -3.64
CA LYS A 268 -12.28 31.69 -2.26
C LYS A 268 -11.04 32.49 -1.89
N THR A 269 -11.24 33.76 -1.55
CA THR A 269 -10.23 34.66 -1.02
C THR A 269 -9.59 34.06 0.24
N ALA A 270 -8.26 34.05 0.26
CA ALA A 270 -7.49 33.52 1.37
C ALA A 270 -7.76 34.33 2.65
N LYS A 271 -8.24 33.66 3.70
CA LYS A 271 -8.41 34.23 5.03
C LYS A 271 -7.04 34.59 5.60
N LYS A 272 -6.80 35.87 5.82
CA LYS A 272 -5.60 36.48 6.42
C LYS A 272 -5.30 35.80 7.78
N LYS A 273 -4.15 35.15 7.91
CA LYS A 273 -3.66 34.61 9.18
C LYS A 273 -3.31 35.78 10.10
N THR A 274 -3.96 35.84 11.26
CA THR A 274 -3.62 36.74 12.37
C THR A 274 -2.27 36.33 12.97
N ALA A 275 -1.40 37.31 13.20
CA ALA A 275 -0.07 37.14 13.75
C ALA A 275 -0.14 36.66 15.21
N LYS A 276 0.64 35.62 15.53
CA LYS A 276 0.79 35.07 16.88
C LYS A 276 1.73 35.98 17.67
N LYS A 277 1.22 36.60 18.73
CA LYS A 277 1.93 37.48 19.66
C LYS A 277 3.01 36.67 20.41
N LYS A 278 4.27 37.12 20.35
CA LYS A 278 5.40 36.57 21.13
C LYS A 278 5.19 36.89 22.61
N THR A 279 5.24 35.88 23.46
CA THR A 279 5.33 36.01 24.92
C THR A 279 6.78 36.24 25.33
N ALA A 280 7.00 37.27 26.14
CA ALA A 280 8.30 37.67 26.68
C ALA A 280 8.81 36.66 27.70
N LYS A 281 10.12 36.37 27.62
CA LYS A 281 10.90 35.59 28.59
C LYS A 281 11.30 36.54 29.73
N LYS A 282 10.88 36.26 30.96
CA LYS A 282 11.46 36.88 32.17
C LYS A 282 12.48 35.92 32.77
N THR A 283 13.68 36.47 32.97
CA THR A 283 14.77 35.98 33.79
C THR A 283 14.41 36.08 35.27
N SER A 284 14.65 35.00 36.02
CA SER A 284 15.15 34.94 37.40
C SER A 284 15.51 33.49 37.67
#